data_AF-J2T925-F1
#
_entry.id   AF-J2T925-F1
#
_cell.length_a   1.000
_cell.length_b   1.000
_cell.length_c   1.000
_cell.angle_alpha   90.00
_cell.angle_beta   90.00
_cell.angle_gamma   90.00
#
_symmetry.space_group_name_H-M   'P 1'
#
loop_
_entity.id
_entity.type
_entity.pdbx_description
1 polymer ?
#
loop_
_entity_poly.entity_id
_entity_poly.type
_entity_poly.pdbx_seq_one_letter_code
_entity_poly.pdbx_strand_id
1 'polypeptide(L)'
;PATEIGWRLAREHWGLGYASEAAWTALRCGFDRLPLKEVVAFTTQTNLPSEKVMQAIGMHHDPKNDFDHPRLEADHPLRRHVLYRISREQWLQTLHG
;
A
#
# COMPACT_ATOMS: atom_id res chain seq x y z
N PRO A 1 6.15 0.18 -16.13
CA PRO A 1 5.80 -0.88 -15.14
C PRO A 1 5.63 -0.22 -13.78
N ALA A 2 4.64 -0.62 -12.97
CA ALA A 2 4.46 -0.11 -11.62
C ALA A 2 5.27 -0.96 -10.62
N THR A 3 5.80 -0.32 -9.57
CA THR A 3 6.48 -1.01 -8.46
C THR A 3 5.51 -1.12 -7.29
N GLU A 4 5.18 -2.35 -6.91
CA GLU A 4 4.25 -2.63 -5.82
C GLU A 4 4.99 -2.91 -4.51
N ILE A 5 4.41 -2.47 -3.39
CA ILE A 5 4.78 -2.89 -2.03
C ILE A 5 3.65 -3.74 -1.42
N GLY A 6 4.02 -4.81 -0.72
CA GLY A 6 3.08 -5.67 -0.01
C GLY A 6 3.65 -6.21 1.29
N TRP A 7 2.77 -6.71 2.16
CA TRP A 7 3.12 -7.23 3.49
C TRP A 7 2.26 -8.44 3.84
N ARG A 8 2.83 -9.31 4.68
CA ARG A 8 2.13 -10.42 5.32
C ARG A 8 2.85 -10.77 6.61
N LEU A 9 2.10 -10.93 7.68
CA LEU A 9 2.62 -11.24 9.02
C LEU A 9 1.83 -12.38 9.62
N ALA A 10 2.46 -13.16 10.48
CA ALA A 10 1.77 -14.15 11.31
C ALA A 10 0.80 -13.43 12.27
N ARG A 11 -0.34 -14.08 12.55
CA ARG A 11 -1.50 -13.43 13.19
C ARG A 11 -1.21 -12.91 14.59
N GLU A 12 -0.37 -13.62 15.33
CA GLU A 12 0.07 -13.28 16.68
C GLU A 12 0.89 -11.98 16.74
N HIS A 13 1.34 -11.46 15.60
CA HIS A 13 2.09 -10.21 15.48
C HIS A 13 1.26 -9.04 14.92
N TRP A 14 -0.05 -9.22 14.74
CA TRP A 14 -0.93 -8.16 14.24
C TRP A 14 -1.23 -7.12 15.31
N GLY A 15 -1.50 -5.87 14.89
CA GLY A 15 -1.84 -4.78 15.81
C GLY A 15 -0.67 -4.18 16.60
N LEU A 16 0.55 -4.71 16.42
CA LEU A 16 1.77 -4.25 17.09
C LEU A 16 2.56 -3.19 16.30
N GLY A 17 2.06 -2.75 15.14
CA GLY A 17 2.70 -1.73 14.30
C GLY A 17 3.78 -2.25 13.33
N TYR A 18 4.18 -3.53 13.41
CA TYR A 18 5.26 -4.09 12.59
C TYR A 18 5.04 -3.99 11.09
N ALA A 19 3.80 -4.13 10.60
CA ALA A 19 3.50 -3.98 9.17
C ALA A 19 3.85 -2.58 8.68
N SER A 20 3.43 -1.55 9.41
CA SER A 20 3.67 -0.15 9.07
C SER A 20 5.15 0.19 9.19
N GLU A 21 5.84 -0.27 10.25
CA GLU A 21 7.28 -0.05 10.43
C GLU A 21 8.10 -0.68 9.28
N ALA A 22 7.81 -1.94 8.93
CA ALA A 22 8.47 -2.63 7.84
C ALA A 22 8.17 -1.99 6.48
N ALA A 23 6.91 -1.64 6.23
CA ALA A 23 6.49 -1.01 4.98
C ALA A 23 7.10 0.39 4.81
N TRP A 24 7.15 1.19 5.87
CA TRP A 24 7.80 2.50 5.84
C TRP A 24 9.32 2.37 5.59
N THR A 25 9.97 1.38 6.21
CA THR A 25 11.39 1.10 5.98
C THR A 25 11.66 0.67 4.53
N ALA A 26 10.75 -0.10 3.93
CA ALA A 26 10.83 -0.47 2.52
C ALA A 26 10.60 0.74 1.60
N LEU A 27 9.66 1.64 1.90
CA LEU A 27 9.49 2.90 1.17
C LEU A 27 10.75 3.76 1.20
N ARG A 28 11.38 3.91 2.38
CA ARG A 28 12.67 4.61 2.51
C ARG A 28 13.72 4.00 1.59
N CYS A 29 13.85 2.67 1.57
CA CYS A 29 14.76 1.99 0.66
C CYS A 29 14.43 2.29 -0.81
N GLY A 30 13.15 2.19 -1.18
CA GLY A 30 12.67 2.47 -2.54
C GLY A 30 12.97 3.89 -3.02
N PHE A 31 12.72 4.89 -2.18
CA PHE A 31 12.86 6.30 -2.54
C PHE A 31 14.28 6.85 -2.40
N ASP A 32 15.05 6.42 -1.39
CA ASP A 32 16.40 6.92 -1.15
C ASP A 32 17.48 6.11 -1.87
N ARG A 33 17.33 4.78 -1.96
CA ARG A 33 18.37 3.89 -2.51
C ARG A 33 18.08 3.43 -3.94
N LEU A 34 16.81 3.24 -4.30
CA LEU A 34 16.38 2.69 -5.60
C LEU A 34 15.81 3.75 -6.56
N PRO A 35 16.15 5.04 -6.36
CA PRO A 35 15.46 6.24 -6.83
C PRO A 35 14.06 6.07 -7.46
N LEU A 36 13.14 5.37 -6.79
CA LEU A 36 11.79 5.21 -7.29
C LEU A 36 11.05 6.56 -7.32
N LYS A 37 10.19 6.77 -8.32
CA LYS A 37 9.35 7.96 -8.41
C LYS A 37 8.01 7.79 -7.70
N GLU A 38 7.49 6.57 -7.73
CA GLU A 38 6.20 6.17 -7.18
C GLU A 38 6.26 4.72 -6.70
N VAL A 39 5.54 4.43 -5.62
CA VAL A 39 5.23 3.08 -5.15
C VAL A 39 3.72 2.95 -5.02
N VAL A 40 3.19 1.79 -5.41
CA VAL A 40 1.76 1.48 -5.32
C VAL A 40 1.51 0.31 -4.38
N ALA A 41 0.30 0.21 -3.85
CA ALA A 41 -0.17 -0.94 -3.10
C ALA A 41 -1.67 -1.08 -3.35
N PHE A 42 -2.16 -2.31 -3.51
CA PHE A 42 -3.59 -2.56 -3.65
C PHE A 42 -4.02 -3.74 -2.81
N THR A 43 -5.28 -3.75 -2.46
CA THR A 43 -5.89 -4.82 -1.66
C THR A 43 -7.38 -4.87 -1.96
N THR A 44 -8.07 -5.92 -1.52
CA THR A 44 -9.52 -6.01 -1.68
C THR A 44 -10.18 -4.89 -0.88
N GLN A 45 -11.29 -4.33 -1.36
CA GLN A 45 -12.02 -3.25 -0.65
C GLN A 45 -12.47 -3.65 0.77
N THR A 46 -12.53 -4.94 1.06
CA THR A 46 -12.90 -5.48 2.38
C THR A 46 -11.72 -5.63 3.35
N ASN A 47 -10.47 -5.47 2.88
CA ASN A 47 -9.27 -5.69 3.69
C ASN A 47 -8.82 -4.42 4.40
N LEU A 48 -9.67 -3.94 5.32
CA LEU A 48 -9.45 -2.74 6.12
C LEU A 48 -8.13 -2.74 6.90
N PRO A 49 -7.63 -3.87 7.47
CA PRO A 49 -6.32 -3.87 8.13
C PRO A 49 -5.18 -3.50 7.20
N SER A 50 -5.24 -3.92 5.93
CA SER A 50 -4.22 -3.58 4.94
C SER A 50 -4.32 -2.12 4.51
N GLU A 51 -5.54 -1.59 4.32
CA GLU A 51 -5.74 -0.16 4.03
C GLU A 51 -5.21 0.73 5.16
N LYS A 52 -5.39 0.33 6.43
CA LYS A 52 -4.83 1.05 7.58
C LYS A 52 -3.29 1.14 7.52
N VAL A 53 -2.61 0.11 7.03
CA VAL A 53 -1.15 0.17 6.83
C VAL A 53 -0.79 1.15 5.73
N MET A 54 -1.50 1.12 4.58
CA MET A 54 -1.30 2.07 3.47
C MET A 54 -1.47 3.52 3.94
N GLN A 55 -2.53 3.79 4.71
CA GLN A 55 -2.78 5.11 5.29
C GLN A 55 -1.70 5.51 6.30
N ALA A 56 -1.30 4.59 7.19
CA ALA A 56 -0.31 4.85 8.22
C ALA A 56 1.08 5.20 7.67
N ILE A 57 1.46 4.66 6.50
CA ILE A 57 2.73 4.98 5.84
C ILE A 57 2.63 6.16 4.86
N GLY A 58 1.50 6.89 4.87
CA GLY A 58 1.30 8.12 4.09
C GLY A 58 0.87 7.92 2.65
N MET A 59 0.38 6.72 2.27
CA MET A 59 -0.15 6.52 0.92
C MET A 59 -1.55 7.13 0.77
N HIS A 60 -1.86 7.55 -0.45
CA HIS A 60 -3.12 8.17 -0.81
C HIS A 60 -3.97 7.25 -1.67
N HIS A 61 -5.27 7.19 -1.38
CA HIS A 61 -6.28 6.52 -2.18
C HIS A 61 -6.99 7.51 -3.09
N ASP A 62 -7.17 7.13 -4.35
CA ASP A 62 -8.08 7.81 -5.28
C ASP A 62 -9.08 6.77 -5.83
N PRO A 63 -10.37 6.86 -5.47
CA PRO A 63 -11.40 5.91 -5.91
C PRO A 63 -11.51 5.76 -7.43
N LYS A 64 -11.06 6.74 -8.22
CA LYS A 64 -11.05 6.65 -9.69
C LYS A 64 -10.07 5.60 -10.20
N ASN A 65 -9.08 5.22 -9.39
CA ASN A 65 -8.05 4.25 -9.74
C ASN A 65 -8.34 2.84 -9.21
N ASP A 66 -9.45 2.67 -8.50
CA ASP A 66 -9.91 1.36 -8.04
C ASP A 66 -10.33 0.50 -9.24
N PHE A 67 -10.03 -0.79 -9.16
CA PHE A 67 -10.15 -1.69 -10.30
C PHE A 67 -10.68 -3.06 -9.90
N ASP A 68 -11.15 -3.78 -10.91
CA ASP A 68 -11.57 -5.17 -10.77
C ASP A 68 -10.38 -6.06 -11.12
N HIS A 69 -10.02 -6.97 -10.22
CA HIS A 69 -8.87 -7.84 -10.42
C HIS A 69 -9.07 -8.73 -11.66
N PRO A 70 -8.17 -8.69 -12.65
CA PRO A 70 -8.41 -9.29 -13.97
C PRO A 70 -8.42 -10.82 -13.95
N ARG A 71 -7.88 -11.44 -12.89
CA ARG A 71 -7.86 -12.90 -12.71
C ARG A 71 -9.03 -13.45 -11.89
N LEU A 72 -10.01 -12.62 -11.53
CA LEU A 72 -11.18 -13.06 -10.77
C LEU A 72 -12.44 -12.92 -11.62
N GLU A 73 -13.32 -13.90 -11.49
CA GLU A 73 -14.64 -13.92 -12.14
C GLU A 73 -15.48 -12.71 -11.76
N ALA A 74 -16.44 -12.38 -12.62
CA ALA A 74 -17.11 -11.09 -12.57
C ALA A 74 -17.90 -10.82 -11.29
N ASP A 75 -18.41 -11.89 -10.69
CA ASP A 75 -19.21 -11.96 -9.48
C ASP A 75 -18.38 -12.28 -8.21
N HIS A 76 -17.06 -12.43 -8.34
CA HIS A 76 -16.22 -12.84 -7.22
C HIS A 76 -16.19 -11.75 -6.13
N PRO A 77 -16.46 -12.06 -4.86
CA PRO A 77 -16.60 -11.06 -3.78
C PRO A 77 -15.29 -10.29 -3.51
N LEU A 78 -14.13 -10.89 -3.82
CA LEU A 78 -12.82 -10.25 -3.70
C LEU A 78 -12.34 -9.57 -4.99
N ARG A 79 -13.21 -9.43 -6.01
CA ARG A 79 -12.81 -8.86 -7.30
C ARG A 79 -12.42 -7.39 -7.17
N ARG A 80 -13.20 -6.61 -6.41
CA ARG A 80 -12.99 -5.15 -6.28
C ARG A 80 -11.78 -4.85 -5.40
N HIS A 81 -10.81 -4.15 -5.97
CA HIS A 81 -9.60 -3.70 -5.29
C HIS A 81 -9.54 -2.18 -5.20
N VAL A 82 -9.01 -1.72 -4.07
CA VAL A 82 -8.63 -0.32 -3.85
C VAL A 82 -7.16 -0.11 -4.19
N LEU A 83 -6.82 1.03 -4.77
CA LEU A 83 -5.44 1.34 -5.16
C LEU A 83 -4.89 2.56 -4.41
N TYR A 84 -3.82 2.34 -3.66
CA TYR A 84 -3.08 3.37 -2.95
C TYR A 84 -1.76 3.66 -3.67
N ARG A 85 -1.34 4.92 -3.65
CA ARG A 85 -0.08 5.39 -4.25
C ARG A 85 0.63 6.35 -3.32
N ILE A 86 1.94 6.40 -3.42
CA ILE A 86 2.75 7.46 -2.83
C ILE A 86 3.90 7.81 -3.76
N SER A 87 4.06 9.10 -4.05
CA SER A 87 5.22 9.63 -4.78
C SER A 87 6.38 9.89 -3.83
N ARG A 88 7.60 10.00 -4.36
CA ARG A 88 8.76 10.40 -3.56
C ARG A 88 8.54 11.76 -2.87
N GLU A 89 7.90 12.70 -3.57
CA GLU A 89 7.60 14.03 -3.03
C GLU A 89 6.63 13.96 -1.85
N GLN A 90 5.53 13.21 -1.99
CA GLN A 90 4.58 12.97 -0.91
C GLN A 90 5.26 12.28 0.28
N TRP A 91 6.10 11.28 0.02
CA TRP A 91 6.84 10.59 1.08
C TRP A 91 7.79 11.53 1.84
N LEU A 92 8.51 12.42 1.15
CA LEU A 92 9.37 13.42 1.80
C LEU A 92 8.56 14.37 2.71
N GLN A 93 7.34 14.73 2.32
CA GLN A 93 6.47 15.56 3.17
C GLN A 93 6.10 14.85 4.49
N THR A 94 6.05 13.51 4.51
CA THR A 94 5.81 12.75 5.75
C THR A 94 6.97 12.81 6.74
N LEU A 95 8.18 13.19 6.31
CA LEU A 95 9.37 13.29 7.16
C LEU A 95 9.44 14.60 7.93
N HIS A 96 8.72 15.64 7.49
CA HIS A 96 8.80 17.00 8.03
C HIS A 96 7.70 17.30 9.05
N GLY A 97 7.21 16.26 9.76
CA GLY A 97 6.24 16.38 10.85
C GLY A 97 6.79 17.05 12.09
#